data_AF-A0A0G4I2L6-F1
#
_entry.id   AF-A0A0G4I2L6-F1
#
_cell.length_a   1.000
_cell.length_b   1.000
_cell.length_c   1.000
_cell.angle_alpha   90.00
_cell.angle_beta   90.00
_cell.angle_gamma   90.00
#
_symmetry.space_group_name_H-M   'P 1'
#
loop_
_entity.id
_entity.type
_entity.pdbx_description
1 polymer ?
#
loop_
_entity_poly.entity_id
_entity_poly.type
_entity_poly.pdbx_seq_one_letter_code
_entity_poly.pdbx_strand_id
1 'polypeptide(L)'
;MTKLFSYNEGLPSRFSEIVFEDFRPAQLKKMWERKLEERQWGVEDLAVTRLAIGRLSRCIGRKGFGNARAVRTLFEQAVQAAATRGVSTPPKLSLSDIVGPAPTRANIPDLDAALAELERLDALAEVKACIMQVVELVQANHAREMRGEKPLEVPLNRVFLGNPGTGKTTSARIWGRVPKALGLLRKGGVVEKTGSDFIKGFLGQSQEETKQILNSAQGKVLLIDEAYVLGRDGNGGNANAFGQQVLDTIVEKVQGGPGEDISVVMCGYTDEMKEMFRKANPGLARRFNISQPVVFADYDDNALRRILRKRSLKDGLRLEGGVEERALQWLSRKRAQGRFGNAGEVGNLLGQAKLRVVRRLGATASGSGPLELTVEDVLPEADVAASQEDPFAALDTTGSDSETESKFRRSLRASPTFSPISRGEGKTRPARWATSCSSATPALARPPLPVPWRRCCIGSE
;
A
#
# COMPACT_ATOMS: atom_id res chain seq x y z
N MET A 1 20.98 -21.62 -3.35
CA MET A 1 22.01 -22.52 -3.91
C MET A 1 21.46 -23.39 -5.04
N THR A 2 20.26 -23.97 -4.91
CA THR A 2 19.64 -24.80 -5.97
C THR A 2 19.54 -24.11 -7.34
N LYS A 3 19.13 -22.84 -7.38
CA LYS A 3 19.13 -22.03 -8.60
C LYS A 3 20.53 -21.75 -9.17
N LEU A 4 21.59 -21.72 -8.34
CA LEU A 4 22.96 -21.47 -8.79
C LEU A 4 23.53 -22.74 -9.43
N PHE A 5 23.30 -23.89 -8.80
CA PHE A 5 23.77 -25.18 -9.28
C PHE A 5 23.01 -25.69 -10.52
N SER A 6 21.78 -25.22 -10.76
CA SER A 6 21.06 -25.52 -11.99
C SER A 6 21.62 -24.82 -13.24
N TYR A 7 22.51 -23.82 -13.11
CA TYR A 7 23.16 -23.18 -14.25
C TYR A 7 24.33 -24.01 -14.82
N ASN A 8 24.86 -24.98 -14.06
CA ASN A 8 25.95 -25.83 -14.51
C ASN A 8 25.97 -27.16 -13.74
N GLU A 9 25.71 -28.25 -14.46
CA GLU A 9 25.62 -29.62 -13.94
C GLU A 9 26.91 -30.12 -13.26
N GLY A 10 28.06 -29.49 -13.53
CA GLY A 10 29.33 -29.82 -12.91
C GLY A 10 29.60 -29.11 -11.57
N LEU A 11 28.77 -28.16 -11.16
CA LEU A 11 28.93 -27.47 -9.87
C LEU A 11 28.58 -28.36 -8.67
N PRO A 12 27.48 -29.14 -8.66
CA PRO A 12 27.15 -30.03 -7.55
C PRO A 12 28.25 -31.04 -7.20
N SER A 13 29.01 -31.53 -8.20
CA SER A 13 30.08 -32.51 -7.96
C SER A 13 31.38 -31.89 -7.45
N ARG A 14 31.56 -30.58 -7.59
CA ARG A 14 32.78 -29.85 -7.21
C ARG A 14 32.65 -29.06 -5.91
N PHE A 15 31.43 -28.84 -5.43
CA PHE A 15 31.17 -28.07 -4.23
C PHE A 15 30.38 -28.91 -3.22
N SER A 16 30.90 -29.05 -2.01
CA SER A 16 30.14 -29.56 -0.88
C SER A 16 29.27 -28.45 -0.30
N GLU A 17 27.96 -28.67 -0.23
CA GLU A 17 27.05 -27.73 0.42
C GLU A 17 27.12 -27.93 1.94
N ILE A 18 27.64 -26.93 2.65
CA ILE A 18 27.59 -26.87 4.11
C ILE A 18 26.48 -25.90 4.48
N VAL A 19 25.36 -26.43 4.98
CA VAL A 19 24.24 -25.61 5.46
C VAL A 19 24.43 -25.34 6.95
N PHE A 20 24.53 -24.06 7.29
CA PHE A 20 24.51 -23.63 8.69
C PHE A 20 23.06 -23.40 9.10
N GLU A 21 22.56 -24.24 10.00
CA GLU A 21 21.25 -24.04 10.61
C GLU A 21 21.24 -22.80 11.53
N ASP A 22 20.06 -22.22 11.70
CA ASP A 22 19.86 -21.15 12.65
C ASP A 22 20.18 -21.61 14.08
N PHE A 23 20.74 -20.70 14.88
CA PHE A 23 21.06 -21.02 16.27
C PHE A 23 19.80 -21.33 17.09
N ARG A 24 19.87 -22.41 17.86
CA ARG A 24 18.82 -22.78 18.82
C ARG A 24 18.74 -21.74 19.95
N PRO A 25 17.60 -21.62 20.65
CA PRO A 25 17.42 -20.67 21.76
C PRO A 25 18.53 -20.72 22.82
N ALA A 26 19.03 -21.93 23.15
CA ALA A 26 20.12 -22.09 24.11
C ALA A 26 21.46 -21.54 23.61
N GLN A 27 21.74 -21.62 22.30
CA GLN A 27 22.94 -21.04 21.69
C GLN A 27 22.84 -19.51 21.62
N LEU A 28 21.66 -18.99 21.26
CA LEU A 28 21.39 -17.55 21.29
C LEU A 28 21.55 -16.98 22.71
N LYS A 29 21.10 -17.72 23.74
CA LYS A 29 21.30 -17.39 25.15
C LYS A 29 22.78 -17.27 25.51
N LYS A 30 23.59 -18.29 25.18
CA LYS A 30 25.04 -18.24 25.42
C LYS A 30 25.72 -17.05 24.74
N MET A 31 25.30 -16.71 23.51
CA MET A 31 25.83 -15.55 22.81
C MET A 31 25.45 -14.22 23.48
N TRP A 32 24.22 -14.11 23.98
CA TRP A 32 23.74 -12.96 24.73
C TRP A 32 24.50 -12.80 26.06
N GLU A 33 24.68 -13.88 26.81
CA GLU A 33 25.44 -13.89 28.07
C GLU A 33 26.91 -13.51 27.83
N ARG A 34 27.54 -14.05 26.79
CA ARG A 34 28.89 -13.63 26.41
C ARG A 34 28.97 -12.14 26.07
N LYS A 35 27.94 -11.54 25.46
CA LYS A 35 27.91 -10.09 25.17
C LYS A 35 27.79 -9.25 26.45
N LEU A 36 27.03 -9.71 27.43
CA LEU A 36 26.97 -9.11 28.75
C LEU A 36 28.35 -9.13 29.42
N GLU A 37 29.02 -10.29 29.44
CA GLU A 37 30.36 -10.46 30.00
C GLU A 37 31.43 -9.60 29.31
N GLU A 38 31.51 -9.66 27.97
CA GLU A 38 32.46 -8.89 27.15
C GLU A 38 32.36 -7.38 27.40
N ARG A 39 31.15 -6.88 27.70
CA ARG A 39 30.90 -5.46 27.97
C ARG A 39 30.91 -5.12 29.45
N GLN A 40 30.98 -6.12 30.34
CA GLN A 40 30.82 -5.98 31.79
C GLN A 40 29.44 -5.41 32.19
N TRP A 41 28.39 -5.82 31.50
CA TRP A 41 27.00 -5.45 31.79
C TRP A 41 26.28 -6.56 32.55
N GLY A 42 25.41 -6.17 33.48
CA GLY A 42 24.45 -7.05 34.13
C GLY A 42 23.05 -6.93 33.53
N VAL A 43 22.13 -7.70 34.09
CA VAL A 43 20.68 -7.51 33.91
C VAL A 43 20.05 -7.23 35.27
N GLU A 44 19.00 -6.41 35.30
CA GLU A 44 18.24 -6.14 36.52
C GLU A 44 17.44 -7.37 36.96
N ASP A 45 16.87 -8.10 35.99
CA ASP A 45 16.07 -9.31 36.20
C ASP A 45 16.36 -10.36 35.11
N LEU A 46 16.28 -11.65 35.44
CA LEU A 46 16.40 -12.76 34.47
C LEU A 46 15.34 -12.71 33.36
N ALA A 47 14.22 -12.05 33.59
CA ALA A 47 13.17 -11.74 32.61
C ALA A 47 13.72 -10.95 31.42
N VAL A 48 14.74 -10.11 31.61
CA VAL A 48 15.40 -9.35 30.54
C VAL A 48 16.03 -10.30 29.52
N THR A 49 16.85 -11.25 30.00
CA THR A 49 17.46 -12.28 29.15
C THR A 49 16.39 -13.17 28.54
N ARG A 50 15.38 -13.59 29.31
CA ARG A 50 14.27 -14.43 28.80
C ARG A 50 13.53 -13.75 27.66
N LEU A 51 13.22 -12.46 27.80
CA LEU A 51 12.53 -11.67 26.78
C LEU A 51 13.41 -11.48 25.53
N ALA A 52 14.70 -11.15 25.70
CA ALA A 52 15.63 -11.00 24.60
C ALA A 52 15.74 -12.29 23.76
N ILE A 53 15.90 -13.43 24.44
CA ILE A 53 15.93 -14.74 23.77
C ILE A 53 14.57 -15.10 23.19
N GLY A 54 13.47 -14.75 23.86
CA GLY A 54 12.11 -14.93 23.32
C GLY A 54 11.89 -14.17 22.02
N ARG A 55 12.38 -12.92 21.91
CA ARG A 55 12.32 -12.11 20.68
C ARG A 55 13.15 -12.74 19.56
N LEU A 56 14.39 -13.12 19.83
CA LEU A 56 15.27 -13.74 18.86
C LEU A 56 14.75 -15.12 18.40
N SER A 57 14.24 -15.93 19.33
CA SER A 57 13.72 -17.27 19.03
C SER A 57 12.53 -17.24 18.08
N ARG A 58 11.70 -16.19 18.16
CA ARG A 58 10.58 -15.99 17.21
C ARG A 58 11.04 -15.71 15.79
N CYS A 59 12.31 -15.35 15.58
CA CYS A 59 12.87 -15.09 14.27
C CYS A 59 13.52 -16.31 13.61
N ILE A 60 13.77 -17.40 14.37
CA ILE A 60 14.39 -18.63 13.86
C ILE A 60 13.54 -19.21 12.72
N GLY A 61 14.19 -19.65 11.65
CA GLY A 61 13.54 -20.21 10.46
C GLY A 61 12.92 -19.17 9.53
N ARG A 62 13.02 -17.87 9.87
CA ARG A 62 12.52 -16.79 9.02
C ARG A 62 13.59 -16.33 8.04
N LYS A 63 13.17 -16.09 6.80
CA LYS A 63 14.04 -15.53 5.77
C LYS A 63 14.64 -14.19 6.24
N GLY A 64 15.97 -14.10 6.20
CA GLY A 64 16.71 -12.89 6.58
C GLY A 64 17.13 -12.82 8.07
N PHE A 65 16.88 -13.87 8.87
CA PHE A 65 17.37 -13.90 10.25
C PHE A 65 18.90 -13.88 10.32
N GLY A 66 19.43 -12.87 11.02
CA GLY A 66 20.87 -12.62 11.09
C GLY A 66 21.64 -13.50 12.08
N ASN A 67 20.99 -14.44 12.77
CA ASN A 67 21.64 -15.31 13.77
C ASN A 67 22.46 -14.52 14.80
N ALA A 68 23.78 -14.73 14.89
CA ALA A 68 24.64 -13.99 15.82
C ALA A 68 24.59 -12.46 15.62
N ARG A 69 24.38 -11.99 14.36
CA ARG A 69 24.18 -10.57 14.06
C ARG A 69 22.90 -10.04 14.70
N ALA A 70 21.84 -10.85 14.77
CA ALA A 70 20.60 -10.47 15.44
C ALA A 70 20.80 -10.28 16.95
N VAL A 71 21.54 -11.19 17.60
CA VAL A 71 21.91 -11.07 19.01
C VAL A 71 22.67 -9.77 19.26
N ARG A 72 23.71 -9.52 18.45
CA ARG A 72 24.51 -8.29 18.52
C ARG A 72 23.64 -7.04 18.33
N THR A 73 22.80 -7.03 17.31
CA THR A 73 21.94 -5.89 16.96
C THR A 73 20.95 -5.57 18.09
N LEU A 74 20.33 -6.60 18.68
CA LEU A 74 19.44 -6.42 19.83
C LEU A 74 20.19 -5.90 21.05
N PHE A 75 21.36 -6.47 21.32
CA PHE A 75 22.18 -6.06 22.47
C PHE A 75 22.62 -4.61 22.35
N GLU A 76 23.12 -4.19 21.18
CA GLU A 76 23.52 -2.81 20.92
C GLU A 76 22.34 -1.84 21.06
N GLN A 77 21.13 -2.23 20.60
CA GLN A 77 19.91 -1.43 20.81
C GLN A 77 19.54 -1.30 22.28
N ALA A 78 19.66 -2.38 23.05
CA ALA A 78 19.37 -2.38 24.48
C ALA A 78 20.35 -1.49 25.25
N VAL A 79 21.64 -1.56 24.93
CA VAL A 79 22.67 -0.69 25.50
C VAL A 79 22.38 0.78 25.18
N GLN A 80 21.99 1.09 23.94
CA GLN A 80 21.63 2.45 23.55
C GLN A 80 20.37 2.96 24.28
N ALA A 81 19.37 2.09 24.48
CA ALA A 81 18.17 2.43 25.23
C ALA A 81 18.50 2.70 26.71
N ALA A 82 19.32 1.84 27.33
CA ALA A 82 19.79 2.03 28.70
C ALA A 82 20.59 3.33 28.85
N ALA A 83 21.46 3.65 27.88
CA ALA A 83 22.20 4.91 27.83
C ALA A 83 21.28 6.13 27.83
N THR A 84 20.16 6.05 27.11
CA THR A 84 19.17 7.12 27.03
C THR A 84 18.34 7.25 28.32
N ARG A 85 18.07 6.13 29.00
CA ARG A 85 17.35 6.07 30.29
C ARG A 85 18.19 6.59 31.46
N GLY A 86 19.51 6.51 31.37
CA GLY A 86 20.44 6.73 32.48
C GLY A 86 20.88 5.39 33.06
N VAL A 87 22.15 5.05 32.84
CA VAL A 87 22.72 3.73 33.18
C VAL A 87 23.18 3.72 34.64
N SER A 88 22.83 2.65 35.35
CA SER A 88 23.29 2.40 36.72
C SER A 88 24.79 2.03 36.77
N THR A 89 25.39 2.10 37.95
CA THR A 89 26.76 1.62 38.19
C THR A 89 26.72 0.49 39.21
N PRO A 90 27.12 -0.76 38.88
CA PRO A 90 27.53 -1.24 37.55
C PRO A 90 26.37 -1.24 36.52
N PRO A 91 26.67 -1.18 35.21
CA PRO A 91 25.64 -1.04 34.17
C PRO A 91 24.75 -2.27 34.10
N LYS A 92 23.42 -2.06 34.12
CA LYS A 92 22.43 -3.13 34.02
C LYS A 92 21.37 -2.83 32.96
N LEU A 93 21.00 -3.86 32.19
CA LEU A 93 19.85 -3.81 31.29
C LEU A 93 18.55 -4.11 32.06
N SER A 94 17.52 -3.34 31.76
CA SER A 94 16.15 -3.47 32.24
C SER A 94 15.23 -4.03 31.14
N LEU A 95 13.99 -4.38 31.49
CA LEU A 95 12.99 -4.81 30.51
C LEU A 95 12.66 -3.70 29.50
N SER A 96 12.57 -2.44 29.96
CA SER A 96 12.32 -1.29 29.09
C SER A 96 13.40 -1.07 28.04
N ASP A 97 14.65 -1.50 28.31
CA ASP A 97 15.75 -1.37 27.34
C ASP A 97 15.60 -2.36 26.18
N ILE A 98 14.97 -3.51 26.44
CA ILE A 98 14.64 -4.50 25.40
C ILE A 98 13.35 -4.11 24.68
N VAL A 99 12.29 -3.77 25.41
CA VAL A 99 10.97 -3.51 24.82
C VAL A 99 10.92 -2.16 24.09
N GLY A 100 11.57 -1.15 24.66
CA GLY A 100 11.47 0.24 24.23
C GLY A 100 10.28 1.00 24.85
N PRO A 101 10.15 2.29 24.52
CA PRO A 101 9.04 3.13 24.99
C PRO A 101 7.67 2.57 24.59
N ALA A 102 6.65 2.90 25.38
CA ALA A 102 5.27 2.52 25.07
C ALA A 102 4.85 3.10 23.70
N PRO A 103 4.16 2.33 22.84
CA PRO A 103 3.83 2.75 21.48
C PRO A 103 2.61 3.68 21.45
N THR A 104 2.80 4.91 21.95
CA THR A 104 1.79 5.96 22.06
C THR A 104 2.09 7.11 21.11
N ARG A 105 1.09 7.98 20.87
CA ARG A 105 1.27 9.22 20.10
C ARG A 105 2.39 10.10 20.66
N ALA A 106 2.44 10.24 21.99
CA ALA A 106 3.45 11.04 22.68
C ALA A 106 4.88 10.54 22.45
N ASN A 107 5.07 9.22 22.35
CA ASN A 107 6.39 8.61 22.20
C ASN A 107 6.81 8.42 20.74
N ILE A 108 5.88 8.51 19.78
CA ILE A 108 6.14 8.24 18.36
C ILE A 108 5.58 9.39 17.50
N PRO A 109 6.40 10.41 17.18
CA PRO A 109 5.97 11.56 16.37
C PRO A 109 5.40 11.18 14.99
N ASP A 110 5.99 10.16 14.34
CA ASP A 110 5.52 9.69 13.03
C ASP A 110 4.12 9.03 13.14
N LEU A 111 3.78 8.43 14.30
CA LEU A 111 2.45 7.88 14.57
C LEU A 111 1.45 9.00 14.82
N ASP A 112 1.82 9.97 15.66
CA ASP A 112 0.97 11.13 15.96
C ASP A 112 0.60 11.90 14.68
N ALA A 113 1.59 12.20 13.84
CA ALA A 113 1.37 12.86 12.56
C ALA A 113 0.41 12.08 11.64
N ALA A 114 0.56 10.75 11.57
CA ALA A 114 -0.32 9.90 10.75
C ALA A 114 -1.76 9.85 11.30
N LEU A 115 -1.92 9.77 12.61
CA LEU A 115 -3.24 9.73 13.27
C LEU A 115 -3.94 11.10 13.24
N ALA A 116 -3.21 12.20 13.42
CA ALA A 116 -3.75 13.54 13.29
C ALA A 116 -4.23 13.83 11.86
N GLU A 117 -3.51 13.33 10.85
CA GLU A 117 -3.98 13.41 9.46
C GLU A 117 -5.24 12.59 9.23
N LEU A 118 -5.32 11.37 9.78
CA LEU A 118 -6.50 10.53 9.71
C LEU A 118 -7.73 11.18 10.35
N GLU A 119 -7.56 11.84 11.49
CA GLU A 119 -8.64 12.55 12.20
C GLU A 119 -9.26 13.65 11.35
N ARG A 120 -8.46 14.35 10.55
CA ARG A 120 -8.91 15.41 9.62
C ARG A 120 -9.66 14.88 8.41
N LEU A 121 -9.61 13.59 8.12
CA LEU A 121 -10.36 13.00 7.02
C LEU A 121 -11.81 12.73 7.43
N ASP A 122 -12.72 13.15 6.57
CA ASP A 122 -14.16 13.03 6.75
C ASP A 122 -14.68 11.66 6.37
N ALA A 123 -15.79 11.23 6.98
CA ALA A 123 -16.54 10.01 6.64
C ALA A 123 -15.71 8.70 6.56
N LEU A 124 -14.69 8.58 7.41
CA LEU A 124 -13.82 7.39 7.50
C LEU A 124 -13.90 6.72 8.88
N ALA A 125 -15.09 6.60 9.48
CA ALA A 125 -15.27 6.04 10.82
C ALA A 125 -14.71 4.62 10.94
N GLU A 126 -15.02 3.75 9.98
CA GLU A 126 -14.52 2.36 9.96
C GLU A 126 -13.00 2.28 9.81
N VAL A 127 -12.40 3.14 8.99
CA VAL A 127 -10.93 3.20 8.83
C VAL A 127 -10.27 3.68 10.12
N LYS A 128 -10.85 4.70 10.76
CA LYS A 128 -10.40 5.23 12.06
C LYS A 128 -10.43 4.14 13.11
N ALA A 129 -11.55 3.44 13.25
CA ALA A 129 -11.70 2.32 14.18
C ALA A 129 -10.68 1.20 13.89
N CYS A 130 -10.53 0.79 12.63
CA CYS A 130 -9.60 -0.25 12.23
C CYS A 130 -8.13 0.10 12.56
N ILE A 131 -7.73 1.34 12.30
CA ILE A 131 -6.39 1.83 12.63
C ILE A 131 -6.18 1.87 14.14
N MET A 132 -7.17 2.37 14.90
CA MET A 132 -7.08 2.45 16.35
C MET A 132 -7.01 1.06 17.00
N GLN A 133 -7.77 0.08 16.52
CA GLN A 133 -7.68 -1.32 16.99
C GLN A 133 -6.26 -1.89 16.87
N VAL A 134 -5.56 -1.55 15.79
CA VAL A 134 -4.16 -2.00 15.58
C VAL A 134 -3.21 -1.31 16.54
N VAL A 135 -3.40 0.00 16.76
CA VAL A 135 -2.63 0.77 17.74
C VAL A 135 -2.84 0.19 19.14
N GLU A 136 -4.09 -0.04 19.54
CA GLU A 136 -4.48 -0.61 20.83
C GLU A 136 -3.91 -2.02 21.02
N LEU A 137 -3.96 -2.88 19.99
CA LEU A 137 -3.38 -4.21 20.04
C LEU A 137 -1.86 -4.18 20.21
N VAL A 138 -1.17 -3.24 19.55
CA VAL A 138 0.28 -3.05 19.71
C VAL A 138 0.62 -2.52 21.10
N GLN A 139 -0.20 -1.64 21.68
CA GLN A 139 -0.06 -1.17 23.06
C GLN A 139 -0.31 -2.29 24.07
N ALA A 140 -1.35 -3.10 23.88
CA ALA A 140 -1.61 -4.28 24.69
C ALA A 140 -0.42 -5.25 24.63
N ASN A 141 0.14 -5.47 23.44
CA ASN A 141 1.31 -6.32 23.25
C ASN A 141 2.58 -5.77 23.92
N HIS A 142 2.77 -4.44 23.95
CA HIS A 142 3.84 -3.82 24.74
C HIS A 142 3.70 -4.16 26.22
N ALA A 143 2.49 -4.00 26.78
CA ALA A 143 2.23 -4.35 28.18
C ALA A 143 2.42 -5.85 28.46
N ARG A 144 2.05 -6.72 27.52
CA ARG A 144 2.29 -8.18 27.61
C ARG A 144 3.78 -8.49 27.68
N GLU A 145 4.60 -7.89 26.80
CA GLU A 145 6.04 -8.11 26.82
C GLU A 145 6.72 -7.57 28.08
N MET A 146 6.25 -6.44 28.61
CA MET A 146 6.71 -5.94 29.91
C MET A 146 6.43 -6.90 31.06
N ARG A 147 5.41 -7.78 30.93
CA ARG A 147 5.13 -8.88 31.87
C ARG A 147 5.79 -10.21 31.48
N GLY A 148 6.60 -10.23 30.43
CA GLY A 148 7.23 -11.45 29.91
C GLY A 148 6.27 -12.41 29.20
N GLU A 149 5.06 -11.95 28.86
CA GLU A 149 4.06 -12.74 28.14
C GLU A 149 4.33 -12.74 26.63
N LYS A 150 3.86 -13.80 25.94
CA LYS A 150 3.89 -13.84 24.48
C LYS A 150 2.93 -12.77 23.91
N PRO A 151 3.36 -11.99 22.91
CA PRO A 151 2.47 -11.08 22.21
C PRO A 151 1.39 -11.81 21.41
N LEU A 152 0.26 -11.14 21.26
CA LEU A 152 -0.80 -11.50 20.34
C LEU A 152 -0.39 -11.16 18.90
N GLU A 153 -0.94 -11.90 17.95
CA GLU A 153 -0.68 -11.68 16.54
C GLU A 153 -1.38 -10.40 16.05
N VAL A 154 -0.67 -9.57 15.29
CA VAL A 154 -1.22 -8.32 14.72
C VAL A 154 -1.46 -8.54 13.22
N PRO A 155 -2.70 -8.81 12.78
CA PRO A 155 -2.98 -8.99 11.35
C PRO A 155 -2.84 -7.64 10.65
N LEU A 156 -2.09 -7.60 9.53
CA LEU A 156 -1.90 -6.37 8.74
C LEU A 156 -2.64 -6.35 7.40
N ASN A 157 -3.02 -7.51 6.88
CA ASN A 157 -3.74 -7.57 5.61
C ASN A 157 -5.17 -7.10 5.80
N ARG A 158 -5.71 -6.37 4.81
CA ARG A 158 -7.05 -5.77 4.90
C ARG A 158 -7.79 -5.85 3.56
N VAL A 159 -9.10 -5.75 3.65
CA VAL A 159 -9.99 -5.57 2.51
C VAL A 159 -10.71 -4.25 2.69
N PHE A 160 -10.61 -3.36 1.70
CA PHE A 160 -11.29 -2.07 1.66
C PHE A 160 -12.41 -2.12 0.63
N LEU A 161 -13.65 -1.94 1.08
CA LEU A 161 -14.84 -2.03 0.24
C LEU A 161 -15.50 -0.66 0.10
N GLY A 162 -15.90 -0.27 -1.11
CA GLY A 162 -16.74 0.91 -1.29
C GLY A 162 -16.62 1.53 -2.68
N ASN A 163 -17.47 2.51 -2.96
CA ASN A 163 -17.56 3.19 -4.26
C ASN A 163 -16.27 3.95 -4.64
N PRO A 164 -16.07 4.32 -5.92
CA PRO A 164 -14.95 5.15 -6.33
C PRO A 164 -14.94 6.47 -5.56
N GLY A 165 -13.75 7.01 -5.32
CA GLY A 165 -13.64 8.34 -4.72
C GLY A 165 -14.04 8.44 -3.24
N THR A 166 -14.25 7.34 -2.51
CA THR A 166 -14.53 7.34 -1.05
C THR A 166 -13.28 7.45 -0.16
N GLY A 167 -12.09 7.60 -0.76
CA GLY A 167 -10.84 7.80 0.00
C GLY A 167 -10.06 6.52 0.34
N LYS A 168 -10.34 5.39 -0.32
CA LYS A 168 -9.59 4.12 -0.16
C LYS A 168 -8.08 4.29 -0.33
N THR A 169 -7.64 4.86 -1.45
CA THR A 169 -6.20 5.08 -1.75
C THR A 169 -5.55 6.04 -0.75
N THR A 170 -6.25 7.12 -0.37
CA THR A 170 -5.78 8.05 0.68
C THR A 170 -5.59 7.35 2.02
N SER A 171 -6.55 6.50 2.40
CA SER A 171 -6.51 5.71 3.63
C SER A 171 -5.40 4.67 3.61
N ALA A 172 -5.15 4.03 2.46
CA ALA A 172 -4.03 3.11 2.28
C ALA A 172 -2.68 3.79 2.52
N ARG A 173 -2.52 5.06 2.13
CA ARG A 173 -1.29 5.85 2.38
C ARG A 173 -1.07 6.14 3.86
N ILE A 174 -2.13 6.41 4.62
CA ILE A 174 -2.06 6.51 6.09
C ILE A 174 -1.72 5.13 6.69
N TRP A 175 -2.40 4.08 6.23
CA TRP A 175 -2.10 2.70 6.59
C TRP A 175 -0.67 2.28 6.24
N GLY A 176 -0.01 2.89 5.25
CA GLY A 176 1.41 2.66 4.97
C GLY A 176 2.36 3.29 6.01
N ARG A 177 1.91 4.31 6.74
CA ARG A 177 2.72 5.02 7.75
C ARG A 177 2.51 4.46 9.16
N VAL A 178 1.29 4.09 9.53
CA VAL A 178 0.97 3.64 10.89
C VAL A 178 1.75 2.37 11.30
N PRO A 179 1.70 1.24 10.56
CA PRO A 179 2.46 0.04 10.89
C PRO A 179 3.96 0.26 10.84
N LYS A 180 4.47 1.17 10.00
CA LYS A 180 5.88 1.57 10.02
C LYS A 180 6.23 2.26 11.34
N ALA A 181 5.43 3.24 11.75
CA ALA A 181 5.63 3.97 13.00
C ALA A 181 5.57 3.04 14.22
N LEU A 182 4.71 2.02 14.17
CA LEU A 182 4.59 0.98 15.19
C LEU A 182 5.65 -0.14 15.09
N GLY A 183 6.58 -0.07 14.13
CA GLY A 183 7.65 -1.06 13.97
C GLY A 183 7.20 -2.42 13.41
N LEU A 184 6.02 -2.48 12.80
CA LEU A 184 5.45 -3.66 12.15
C LEU A 184 5.95 -3.82 10.69
N LEU A 185 6.26 -2.70 10.01
CA LEU A 185 6.84 -2.66 8.66
C LEU A 185 8.16 -1.89 8.64
N ARG A 186 9.15 -2.35 7.86
CA ARG A 186 10.49 -1.71 7.81
C ARG A 186 10.54 -0.35 7.12
N LYS A 187 9.86 -0.19 5.99
CA LYS A 187 9.99 1.01 5.12
C LYS A 187 8.76 1.92 5.19
N GLY A 188 7.57 1.32 5.29
CA GLY A 188 6.28 1.99 5.16
C GLY A 188 6.01 2.50 3.74
N GLY A 189 4.97 3.31 3.60
CA GLY A 189 4.49 3.76 2.29
C GLY A 189 3.69 2.68 1.55
N VAL A 190 3.32 2.98 0.31
CA VAL A 190 2.40 2.16 -0.49
C VAL A 190 2.98 1.89 -1.87
N VAL A 191 2.89 0.65 -2.33
CA VAL A 191 3.03 0.26 -3.73
C VAL A 191 1.63 0.08 -4.27
N GLU A 192 1.21 0.96 -5.18
CA GLU A 192 -0.13 0.95 -5.77
C GLU A 192 -0.09 0.12 -7.06
N LYS A 193 -0.99 -0.87 -7.17
CA LYS A 193 -1.20 -1.73 -8.32
C LYS A 193 -2.69 -1.92 -8.54
N THR A 194 -3.09 -2.18 -9.77
CA THR A 194 -4.44 -2.57 -10.15
C THR A 194 -4.51 -4.08 -10.34
N GLY A 195 -5.70 -4.70 -10.28
CA GLY A 195 -5.86 -6.13 -10.58
C GLY A 195 -5.29 -6.52 -11.96
N SER A 196 -5.41 -5.64 -12.95
CA SER A 196 -4.88 -5.86 -14.30
C SER A 196 -3.35 -5.91 -14.36
N ASP A 197 -2.63 -5.23 -13.46
CA ASP A 197 -1.16 -5.24 -13.45
C ASP A 197 -0.56 -6.63 -13.20
N PHE A 198 -1.35 -7.54 -12.63
CA PHE A 198 -0.92 -8.91 -12.34
C PHE A 198 -1.16 -9.87 -13.51
N ILE A 199 -2.05 -9.53 -14.45
CA ILE A 199 -2.46 -10.41 -15.54
C ILE A 199 -1.59 -10.13 -16.76
N LYS A 200 -0.76 -11.10 -17.16
CA LYS A 200 0.00 -11.06 -18.41
C LYS A 200 -0.51 -12.09 -19.42
N GLY A 201 -0.22 -11.86 -20.70
CA GLY A 201 -0.78 -12.62 -21.83
C GLY A 201 -0.29 -14.07 -22.00
N PHE A 202 0.59 -14.59 -21.13
CA PHE A 202 1.17 -15.93 -21.26
C PHE A 202 1.14 -16.71 -19.94
N LEU A 203 0.96 -18.04 -20.05
CA LEU A 203 0.99 -18.98 -18.92
C LEU A 203 2.28 -18.87 -18.10
N GLY A 204 2.15 -18.79 -16.78
CA GLY A 204 3.26 -18.68 -15.83
C GLY A 204 3.83 -17.26 -15.64
N GLN A 205 3.63 -16.34 -16.60
CA GLN A 205 4.14 -14.97 -16.46
C GLN A 205 3.42 -14.18 -15.35
N SER A 206 2.11 -14.39 -15.18
CA SER A 206 1.33 -13.75 -14.11
C SER A 206 1.82 -14.14 -12.72
N GLN A 207 2.27 -15.38 -12.53
CA GLN A 207 2.85 -15.83 -11.25
C GLN A 207 4.20 -15.17 -10.97
N GLU A 208 5.07 -15.06 -11.98
CA GLU A 208 6.37 -14.40 -11.82
C GLU A 208 6.20 -12.89 -11.59
N GLU A 209 5.30 -12.24 -12.32
CA GLU A 209 4.95 -10.83 -12.09
C GLU A 209 4.41 -10.62 -10.67
N THR A 210 3.50 -11.49 -10.21
CA THR A 210 2.97 -11.43 -8.84
C THR A 210 4.10 -11.51 -7.81
N LYS A 211 5.07 -12.43 -8.00
CA LYS A 211 6.25 -12.53 -7.13
C LYS A 211 7.10 -11.26 -7.15
N GLN A 212 7.30 -10.65 -8.32
CA GLN A 212 8.05 -9.40 -8.46
C GLN A 212 7.35 -8.25 -7.76
N ILE A 213 6.04 -8.11 -7.94
CA ILE A 213 5.22 -7.09 -7.26
C ILE A 213 5.30 -7.29 -5.73
N LEU A 214 5.10 -8.51 -5.23
CA LEU A 214 5.21 -8.83 -3.80
C LEU A 214 6.60 -8.53 -3.24
N ASN A 215 7.66 -8.83 -3.99
CA ASN A 215 9.03 -8.50 -3.60
C ASN A 215 9.26 -6.98 -3.55
N SER A 216 8.70 -6.22 -4.50
CA SER A 216 8.80 -4.75 -4.53
C SER A 216 8.10 -4.08 -3.34
N ALA A 217 7.06 -4.72 -2.81
CA ALA A 217 6.28 -4.26 -1.68
C ALA A 217 6.84 -4.69 -0.30
N GLN A 218 7.96 -5.43 -0.27
CA GLN A 218 8.63 -5.77 1.00
C GLN A 218 9.02 -4.51 1.78
N GLY A 219 8.63 -4.49 3.04
CA GLY A 219 8.72 -3.38 3.98
C GLY A 219 7.58 -2.37 3.88
N LYS A 220 6.62 -2.55 2.98
CA LYS A 220 5.59 -1.57 2.62
C LYS A 220 4.19 -2.18 2.61
N VAL A 221 3.19 -1.35 2.31
CA VAL A 221 1.84 -1.79 1.96
C VAL A 221 1.76 -2.01 0.45
N LEU A 222 1.25 -3.16 0.00
CA LEU A 222 0.81 -3.39 -1.37
C LEU A 222 -0.70 -3.10 -1.45
N LEU A 223 -1.07 -2.05 -2.17
CA LEU A 223 -2.46 -1.75 -2.48
C LEU A 223 -2.80 -2.37 -3.83
N ILE A 224 -3.79 -3.27 -3.85
CA ILE A 224 -4.35 -3.84 -5.08
C ILE A 224 -5.73 -3.20 -5.28
N ASP A 225 -5.77 -2.17 -6.12
CA ASP A 225 -7.03 -1.54 -6.52
C ASP A 225 -7.76 -2.39 -7.57
N GLU A 226 -9.09 -2.34 -7.53
CA GLU A 226 -9.97 -3.18 -8.35
C GLU A 226 -9.58 -4.68 -8.31
N ALA A 227 -9.27 -5.18 -7.11
CA ALA A 227 -8.78 -6.55 -6.92
C ALA A 227 -9.75 -7.62 -7.47
N TYR A 228 -11.07 -7.32 -7.48
CA TYR A 228 -12.11 -8.19 -8.05
C TYR A 228 -11.87 -8.57 -9.52
N VAL A 229 -11.07 -7.80 -10.28
CA VAL A 229 -10.68 -8.14 -11.66
C VAL A 229 -9.97 -9.50 -11.72
N LEU A 230 -9.26 -9.88 -10.65
CA LEU A 230 -8.57 -11.17 -10.55
C LEU A 230 -9.54 -12.35 -10.40
N GLY A 231 -10.78 -12.12 -9.97
CA GLY A 231 -11.82 -13.14 -9.84
C GLY A 231 -12.90 -13.09 -10.91
N ARG A 232 -12.75 -12.24 -11.94
CA ARG A 232 -13.72 -12.15 -13.03
C ARG A 232 -13.51 -13.31 -14.00
N ASP A 233 -14.62 -13.93 -14.38
CA ASP A 233 -14.66 -14.83 -15.52
C ASP A 233 -14.50 -13.96 -16.78
N GLY A 234 -13.32 -13.98 -17.41
CA GLY A 234 -13.15 -13.24 -18.65
C GLY A 234 -14.00 -13.85 -19.78
N ASN A 235 -14.32 -13.06 -20.81
CA ASN A 235 -15.11 -13.46 -21.99
C ASN A 235 -14.39 -14.48 -22.92
N GLY A 236 -13.51 -15.31 -22.38
CA GLY A 236 -12.83 -16.41 -23.03
C GLY A 236 -12.14 -17.26 -21.96
N GLY A 237 -12.36 -18.58 -21.97
CA GLY A 237 -12.08 -19.50 -20.85
C GLY A 237 -10.66 -19.50 -20.25
N ASN A 238 -9.68 -18.81 -20.85
CA ASN A 238 -8.30 -18.71 -20.34
C ASN A 238 -8.06 -17.53 -19.38
N ALA A 239 -8.83 -16.44 -19.43
CA ALA A 239 -8.57 -15.25 -18.60
C ALA A 239 -8.79 -15.51 -17.10
N ASN A 240 -9.77 -16.35 -16.76
CA ASN A 240 -10.06 -16.76 -15.39
C ASN A 240 -8.90 -17.53 -14.76
N ALA A 241 -8.23 -18.40 -15.53
CA ALA A 241 -7.12 -19.20 -15.05
C ALA A 241 -5.93 -18.34 -14.61
N PHE A 242 -5.66 -17.23 -15.29
CA PHE A 242 -4.57 -16.32 -14.90
C PHE A 242 -4.88 -15.58 -13.60
N GLY A 243 -6.10 -15.07 -13.44
CA GLY A 243 -6.53 -14.37 -12.22
C GLY A 243 -6.49 -15.26 -10.98
N GLN A 244 -6.98 -16.51 -11.10
CA GLN A 244 -6.90 -17.48 -10.01
C GLN A 244 -5.45 -17.84 -9.65
N GLN A 245 -4.56 -18.02 -10.64
CA GLN A 245 -3.14 -18.27 -10.39
C GLN A 245 -2.47 -17.12 -9.61
N VAL A 246 -2.87 -15.88 -9.88
CA VAL A 246 -2.40 -14.71 -9.12
C VAL A 246 -2.86 -14.80 -7.67
N LEU A 247 -4.15 -15.04 -7.44
CA LEU A 247 -4.72 -15.17 -6.08
C LEU A 247 -4.06 -16.31 -5.31
N ASP A 248 -3.86 -17.47 -5.94
CA ASP A 248 -3.17 -18.61 -5.31
C ASP A 248 -1.71 -18.27 -4.99
N THR A 249 -1.01 -17.58 -5.88
CA THR A 249 0.36 -17.12 -5.62
C THR A 249 0.40 -16.13 -4.45
N ILE A 250 -0.59 -15.24 -4.33
CA ILE A 250 -0.72 -14.34 -3.18
C ILE A 250 -0.95 -15.16 -1.91
N VAL A 251 -1.86 -16.15 -1.91
CA VAL A 251 -2.12 -17.01 -0.74
C VAL A 251 -0.89 -17.84 -0.34
N GLU A 252 -0.10 -18.30 -1.32
CA GLU A 252 1.14 -19.03 -1.09
C GLU A 252 2.23 -18.15 -0.45
N LYS A 253 2.37 -16.91 -0.94
CA LYS A 253 3.46 -16.00 -0.54
C LYS A 253 3.11 -15.06 0.61
N VAL A 254 1.83 -14.84 0.88
CA VAL A 254 1.30 -13.97 1.93
C VAL A 254 0.56 -14.84 2.94
N GLN A 255 1.27 -15.18 4.00
CA GLN A 255 0.77 -16.01 5.10
C GLN A 255 -0.05 -15.21 6.12
N GLY A 256 0.04 -13.87 6.12
CA GLY A 256 -0.71 -12.99 7.02
C GLY A 256 -0.37 -13.20 8.51
N GLY A 257 0.70 -13.94 8.79
CA GLY A 257 1.09 -14.38 10.12
C GLY A 257 2.10 -13.44 10.79
N PRO A 258 2.45 -13.70 12.06
CA PRO A 258 3.37 -12.87 12.81
C PRO A 258 4.68 -12.75 12.09
N GLY A 259 5.03 -11.51 11.75
CA GLY A 259 6.32 -11.24 11.20
C GLY A 259 6.48 -11.58 9.72
N GLU A 260 5.46 -11.27 8.93
CA GLU A 260 5.69 -10.82 7.57
C GLU A 260 6.14 -9.36 7.57
N ASP A 261 6.90 -8.97 6.55
CA ASP A 261 7.30 -7.57 6.32
C ASP A 261 6.57 -7.02 5.08
N ILE A 262 5.28 -7.30 4.99
CA ILE A 262 4.41 -6.81 3.93
C ILE A 262 3.01 -6.73 4.51
N SER A 263 2.24 -5.74 4.09
CA SER A 263 0.80 -5.66 4.32
C SER A 263 0.13 -5.57 2.97
N VAL A 264 -0.80 -6.48 2.68
CA VAL A 264 -1.55 -6.45 1.42
C VAL A 264 -2.96 -5.94 1.69
N VAL A 265 -3.36 -4.91 0.95
CA VAL A 265 -4.68 -4.28 1.04
C VAL A 265 -5.38 -4.46 -0.30
N MET A 266 -6.47 -5.24 -0.31
CA MET A 266 -7.30 -5.42 -1.50
C MET A 266 -8.45 -4.42 -1.49
N CYS A 267 -8.60 -3.65 -2.56
CA CYS A 267 -9.67 -2.65 -2.72
C CYS A 267 -10.62 -3.05 -3.84
N GLY A 268 -11.90 -2.70 -3.67
CA GLY A 268 -12.87 -2.85 -4.72
C GLY A 268 -14.29 -2.49 -4.29
N TYR A 269 -15.23 -2.70 -5.21
CA TYR A 269 -16.65 -2.57 -4.92
C TYR A 269 -17.14 -3.74 -4.09
N THR A 270 -18.11 -3.48 -3.23
CA THR A 270 -18.58 -4.41 -2.21
C THR A 270 -19.04 -5.73 -2.81
N ASP A 271 -19.85 -5.72 -3.86
CA ASP A 271 -20.48 -6.93 -4.39
C ASP A 271 -19.53 -7.72 -5.29
N GLU A 272 -18.72 -7.04 -6.08
CA GLU A 272 -17.69 -7.64 -6.93
C GLU A 272 -16.58 -8.30 -6.10
N MET A 273 -16.18 -7.68 -4.99
CA MET A 273 -15.23 -8.29 -4.05
C MET A 273 -15.81 -9.50 -3.36
N LYS A 274 -17.08 -9.44 -2.89
CA LYS A 274 -17.76 -10.60 -2.33
C LYS A 274 -17.80 -11.76 -3.33
N GLU A 275 -18.11 -11.47 -4.59
CA GLU A 275 -18.17 -12.49 -5.64
C GLU A 275 -16.80 -13.11 -5.92
N MET A 276 -15.75 -12.30 -6.03
CA MET A 276 -14.37 -12.79 -6.13
C MET A 276 -14.03 -13.73 -4.96
N PHE A 277 -14.36 -13.34 -3.73
CA PHE A 277 -14.01 -14.14 -2.55
C PHE A 277 -14.80 -15.43 -2.41
N ARG A 278 -16.03 -15.50 -2.95
CA ARG A 278 -16.80 -16.76 -3.01
C ARG A 278 -16.16 -17.77 -3.96
N LYS A 279 -15.57 -17.29 -5.05
CA LYS A 279 -14.90 -18.13 -6.07
C LYS A 279 -13.44 -18.44 -5.73
N ALA A 280 -12.80 -17.57 -4.94
CA ALA A 280 -11.39 -17.70 -4.60
C ALA A 280 -11.11 -18.85 -3.63
N ASN A 281 -9.83 -19.23 -3.55
CA ASN A 281 -9.32 -20.21 -2.59
C ASN A 281 -9.71 -19.83 -1.13
N PRO A 282 -10.28 -20.75 -0.33
CA PRO A 282 -10.64 -20.50 1.06
C PRO A 282 -9.49 -19.96 1.93
N GLY A 283 -8.23 -20.24 1.55
CA GLY A 283 -7.04 -19.68 2.18
C GLY A 283 -7.03 -18.15 2.16
N LEU A 284 -7.52 -17.53 1.08
CA LEU A 284 -7.58 -16.07 0.94
C LEU A 284 -8.44 -15.43 2.03
N ALA A 285 -9.56 -16.06 2.39
CA ALA A 285 -10.45 -15.58 3.45
C ALA A 285 -9.79 -15.50 4.82
N ARG A 286 -8.97 -16.50 5.15
CA ARG A 286 -8.24 -16.56 6.42
C ARG A 286 -7.10 -15.55 6.48
N ARG A 287 -6.42 -15.29 5.36
CA ARG A 287 -5.23 -14.42 5.29
C ARG A 287 -5.54 -12.93 5.29
N PHE A 288 -6.75 -12.57 4.86
CA PHE A 288 -7.17 -11.17 4.66
C PHE A 288 -8.29 -10.71 5.60
N ASN A 289 -8.66 -11.52 6.60
CA ASN A 289 -9.74 -11.23 7.56
C ASN A 289 -11.02 -10.73 6.87
N ILE A 290 -11.48 -11.47 5.85
CA ILE A 290 -12.61 -11.05 5.00
C ILE A 290 -13.91 -10.88 5.80
N SER A 291 -14.02 -11.52 6.97
CA SER A 291 -15.15 -11.35 7.90
C SER A 291 -15.23 -9.96 8.52
N GLN A 292 -14.15 -9.16 8.49
CA GLN A 292 -14.10 -7.80 9.01
C GLN A 292 -13.48 -6.83 7.98
N PRO A 293 -14.16 -6.61 6.84
CA PRO A 293 -13.69 -5.65 5.85
C PRO A 293 -13.88 -4.23 6.36
N VAL A 294 -13.03 -3.31 5.90
CA VAL A 294 -13.20 -1.88 6.16
C VAL A 294 -14.11 -1.30 5.09
N VAL A 295 -15.33 -0.90 5.47
CA VAL A 295 -16.34 -0.38 4.55
C VAL A 295 -16.24 1.14 4.47
N PHE A 296 -16.12 1.65 3.25
CA PHE A 296 -16.05 3.06 2.91
C PHE A 296 -17.42 3.50 2.40
N ALA A 297 -18.17 4.18 3.26
CA ALA A 297 -19.45 4.77 2.91
C ALA A 297 -19.28 5.95 1.93
N ASP A 298 -20.36 6.26 1.21
CA ASP A 298 -20.43 7.47 0.40
C ASP A 298 -20.38 8.71 1.30
N TYR A 299 -19.80 9.80 0.77
CA TYR A 299 -19.74 11.07 1.48
C TYR A 299 -21.13 11.68 1.64
N ASP A 300 -21.41 12.17 2.86
CA ASP A 300 -22.56 13.02 3.13
C ASP A 300 -22.39 14.42 2.51
N ASP A 301 -23.46 15.22 2.51
CA ASP A 301 -23.44 16.54 1.87
C ASP A 301 -22.43 17.49 2.54
N ASN A 302 -22.19 17.34 3.84
CA ASN A 302 -21.21 18.14 4.56
C ASN A 302 -19.77 17.78 4.17
N ALA A 303 -19.47 16.50 3.97
CA ALA A 303 -18.18 16.01 3.49
C ALA A 303 -17.98 16.41 2.02
N LEU A 304 -18.99 16.25 1.16
CA LEU A 304 -18.94 16.71 -0.23
C LEU A 304 -18.69 18.21 -0.33
N ARG A 305 -19.33 19.00 0.54
CA ARG A 305 -19.11 20.46 0.66
C ARG A 305 -17.66 20.78 0.99
N ARG A 306 -17.08 20.10 1.99
CA ARG A 306 -15.67 20.30 2.37
C ARG A 306 -14.72 19.90 1.24
N ILE A 307 -14.99 18.80 0.55
CA ILE A 307 -14.21 18.35 -0.62
C ILE A 307 -14.30 19.38 -1.75
N LEU A 308 -15.49 19.90 -2.05
CA LEU A 308 -15.72 20.92 -3.07
C LEU A 308 -14.91 22.19 -2.75
N ARG A 309 -15.01 22.73 -1.54
CA ARG A 309 -14.24 23.90 -1.10
C ARG A 309 -12.73 23.68 -1.20
N LYS A 310 -12.25 22.56 -0.67
CA LYS A 310 -10.81 22.23 -0.65
C LYS A 310 -10.25 22.09 -2.06
N ARG A 311 -11.00 21.45 -2.97
CA ARG A 311 -10.58 21.25 -4.36
C ARG A 311 -10.66 22.55 -5.15
N SER A 312 -11.70 23.36 -4.95
CA SER A 312 -11.83 24.69 -5.56
C SER A 312 -10.65 25.57 -5.19
N LEU A 313 -10.29 25.64 -3.90
CA LEU A 313 -9.14 26.40 -3.43
C LEU A 313 -7.82 25.91 -4.04
N LYS A 314 -7.61 24.58 -4.07
CA LYS A 314 -6.42 23.97 -4.68
C LYS A 314 -6.30 24.30 -6.18
N ASP A 315 -7.43 24.36 -6.85
CA ASP A 315 -7.52 24.59 -8.28
C ASP A 315 -7.56 26.08 -8.65
N GLY A 316 -7.43 26.99 -7.67
CA GLY A 316 -7.46 28.43 -7.89
C GLY A 316 -8.83 28.96 -8.30
N LEU A 317 -9.91 28.34 -7.84
CA LEU A 317 -11.29 28.72 -8.14
C LEU A 317 -11.90 29.45 -6.94
N ARG A 318 -12.61 30.55 -7.21
CA ARG A 318 -13.46 31.23 -6.22
C ARG A 318 -14.93 30.91 -6.56
N LEU A 319 -15.66 30.41 -5.57
CA LEU A 319 -17.08 30.10 -5.72
C LEU A 319 -17.89 31.33 -5.32
N GLU A 320 -18.71 31.84 -6.24
CA GLU A 320 -19.70 32.87 -5.91
C GLU A 320 -20.85 32.32 -5.05
N GLY A 321 -21.71 33.22 -4.55
CA GLY A 321 -22.87 32.85 -3.75
C GLY A 321 -23.82 31.90 -4.49
N GLY A 322 -24.31 30.87 -3.80
CA GLY A 322 -25.26 29.89 -4.34
C GLY A 322 -24.65 28.78 -5.19
N VAL A 323 -23.40 28.91 -5.62
CA VAL A 323 -22.68 27.89 -6.41
C VAL A 323 -22.50 26.61 -5.63
N GLU A 324 -22.12 26.74 -4.36
CA GLU A 324 -21.92 25.61 -3.47
C GLU A 324 -23.22 24.85 -3.21
N GLU A 325 -24.30 25.56 -2.89
CA GLU A 325 -25.63 24.98 -2.69
C GLU A 325 -26.09 24.26 -3.94
N ARG A 326 -25.89 24.86 -5.12
CA ARG A 326 -26.29 24.28 -6.39
C ARG A 326 -25.49 23.01 -6.71
N ALA A 327 -24.18 23.05 -6.51
CA ALA A 327 -23.30 21.90 -6.67
C ALA A 327 -23.75 20.74 -5.76
N LEU A 328 -24.05 21.02 -4.49
CA LEU A 328 -24.47 20.01 -3.52
C LEU A 328 -25.84 19.42 -3.85
N GLN A 329 -26.81 20.22 -4.29
CA GLN A 329 -28.11 19.71 -4.75
C GLN A 329 -27.96 18.73 -5.91
N TRP A 330 -27.05 18.99 -6.85
CA TRP A 330 -26.79 18.08 -7.96
C TRP A 330 -26.05 16.82 -7.52
N LEU A 331 -25.02 16.95 -6.69
CA LEU A 331 -24.29 15.80 -6.15
C LEU A 331 -25.21 14.89 -5.33
N SER A 332 -26.12 15.46 -4.52
CA SER A 332 -27.07 14.71 -3.72
C SER A 332 -28.07 13.93 -4.58
N ARG A 333 -28.59 14.55 -5.66
CA ARG A 333 -29.43 13.87 -6.66
C ARG A 333 -28.68 12.75 -7.38
N LYS A 334 -27.44 13.00 -7.81
CA LYS A 334 -26.62 11.98 -8.47
C LYS A 334 -26.28 10.82 -7.54
N ARG A 335 -26.05 11.09 -6.25
CA ARG A 335 -25.86 10.04 -5.23
C ARG A 335 -27.07 9.10 -5.13
N ALA A 336 -28.28 9.63 -5.29
CA ALA A 336 -29.50 8.83 -5.27
C ALA A 336 -29.71 7.95 -6.52
N GLN A 337 -29.03 8.24 -7.64
CA GLN A 337 -29.15 7.50 -8.90
C GLN A 337 -28.30 6.21 -8.96
N GLY A 338 -27.47 5.95 -7.95
CA GLY A 338 -26.56 4.81 -7.90
C GLY A 338 -25.24 5.05 -8.65
N ARG A 339 -24.22 4.21 -8.39
CA ARG A 339 -22.86 4.31 -8.98
C ARG A 339 -22.20 5.69 -8.80
N PHE A 340 -22.36 6.28 -7.62
CA PHE A 340 -21.83 7.61 -7.31
C PHE A 340 -20.30 7.59 -7.09
N GLY A 341 -19.56 8.40 -7.84
CA GLY A 341 -18.09 8.48 -7.76
C GLY A 341 -17.53 9.41 -6.66
N ASN A 342 -18.35 9.88 -5.72
CA ASN A 342 -17.93 10.65 -4.53
C ASN A 342 -16.99 11.83 -4.84
N ALA A 343 -15.78 11.87 -4.26
CA ALA A 343 -14.80 12.93 -4.53
C ALA A 343 -14.39 13.01 -6.02
N GLY A 344 -14.53 11.90 -6.75
CA GLY A 344 -14.39 11.86 -8.21
C GLY A 344 -15.46 12.70 -8.91
N GLU A 345 -16.72 12.61 -8.46
CA GLU A 345 -17.83 13.39 -9.01
C GLU A 345 -17.68 14.88 -8.76
N VAL A 346 -17.23 15.27 -7.56
CA VAL A 346 -16.87 16.67 -7.27
C VAL A 346 -15.79 17.16 -8.24
N GLY A 347 -14.85 16.28 -8.59
CA GLY A 347 -13.81 16.57 -9.58
C GLY A 347 -14.32 16.75 -10.99
N ASN A 348 -15.21 15.87 -11.41
CA ASN A 348 -15.84 15.94 -12.73
C ASN A 348 -16.66 17.22 -12.84
N LEU A 349 -17.44 17.55 -11.82
CA LEU A 349 -18.24 18.77 -11.74
C LEU A 349 -17.36 20.02 -11.88
N LEU A 350 -16.31 20.15 -11.06
CA LEU A 350 -15.37 21.27 -11.14
C LEU A 350 -14.61 21.30 -12.48
N GLY A 351 -14.28 20.14 -13.05
CA GLY A 351 -13.65 20.03 -14.35
C GLY A 351 -14.53 20.62 -15.45
N GLN A 352 -15.82 20.28 -15.47
CA GLN A 352 -16.78 20.85 -16.41
C GLN A 352 -16.98 22.35 -16.16
N ALA A 353 -17.11 22.77 -14.90
CA ALA A 353 -17.26 24.18 -14.54
C ALA A 353 -16.08 25.03 -15.03
N LYS A 354 -14.85 24.51 -14.93
CA LYS A 354 -13.65 25.17 -15.47
C LYS A 354 -13.73 25.40 -16.99
N LEU A 355 -14.20 24.42 -17.73
CA LEU A 355 -14.34 24.56 -19.19
C LEU A 355 -15.39 25.62 -19.54
N ARG A 356 -16.49 25.68 -18.77
CA ARG A 356 -17.56 26.67 -18.97
C ARG A 356 -17.10 28.09 -18.62
N VAL A 357 -16.44 28.28 -17.48
CA VAL A 357 -15.94 29.62 -17.10
C VAL A 357 -14.88 30.12 -18.07
N VAL A 358 -13.98 29.27 -18.56
CA VAL A 358 -12.99 29.65 -19.58
C VAL A 358 -13.69 30.04 -20.88
N ARG A 359 -14.73 29.31 -21.30
CA ARG A 359 -15.54 29.68 -22.47
C ARG A 359 -16.28 31.00 -22.26
N ARG A 360 -16.83 31.25 -21.07
CA ARG A 360 -17.52 32.50 -20.72
C ARG A 360 -16.59 33.71 -20.74
N LEU A 361 -15.40 33.57 -20.15
CA LEU A 361 -14.41 34.66 -20.05
C LEU A 361 -13.65 34.88 -21.37
N GLY A 362 -13.51 33.87 -22.23
CA GLY A 362 -12.81 34.00 -23.51
C GLY A 362 -11.39 34.57 -23.35
N ALA A 363 -11.04 35.61 -24.12
CA ALA A 363 -9.73 36.26 -24.06
C ALA A 363 -9.44 37.02 -22.75
N THR A 364 -10.45 37.25 -21.89
CA THR A 364 -10.26 37.92 -20.59
C THR A 364 -9.79 36.98 -19.47
N ALA A 365 -9.68 35.67 -19.75
CA ALA A 365 -9.18 34.68 -18.80
C ALA A 365 -7.67 34.83 -18.46
N SER A 366 -6.93 35.73 -19.12
CA SER A 366 -5.50 35.98 -18.89
C SER A 366 -5.18 36.85 -17.66
N GLY A 367 -6.18 37.25 -16.87
CA GLY A 367 -5.96 37.96 -15.61
C GLY A 367 -5.24 37.11 -14.56
N SER A 368 -4.30 37.71 -13.80
CA SER A 368 -3.66 37.04 -12.68
C SER A 368 -4.59 37.03 -11.46
N GLY A 369 -5.41 35.99 -11.33
CA GLY A 369 -6.34 35.84 -10.21
C GLY A 369 -7.08 34.51 -10.21
N PRO A 370 -7.78 34.15 -9.13
CA PRO A 370 -8.63 32.97 -9.10
C PRO A 370 -9.79 33.13 -10.08
N LEU A 371 -10.17 32.04 -10.76
CA LEU A 371 -11.32 32.04 -11.67
C LEU A 371 -12.60 32.04 -10.83
N GLU A 372 -13.46 33.05 -11.03
CA GLU A 372 -14.74 33.17 -10.34
C GLU A 372 -15.81 32.32 -11.05
N LEU A 373 -16.27 31.27 -10.37
CA LEU A 373 -17.34 30.40 -10.82
C LEU A 373 -18.70 30.96 -10.40
N THR A 374 -19.62 31.04 -11.35
CA THR A 374 -21.04 31.38 -11.11
C THR A 374 -21.89 30.11 -11.09
N VAL A 375 -23.19 30.25 -10.80
CA VAL A 375 -24.13 29.12 -10.72
C VAL A 375 -24.28 28.43 -12.08
N GLU A 376 -24.29 29.22 -13.15
CA GLU A 376 -24.42 28.78 -14.54
C GLU A 376 -23.22 27.94 -15.01
N ASP A 377 -22.03 28.23 -14.48
CA ASP A 377 -20.82 27.45 -14.80
C ASP A 377 -20.89 26.04 -14.24
N VAL A 378 -21.51 25.86 -13.07
CA VAL A 378 -21.55 24.55 -12.41
C VAL A 378 -22.61 23.65 -13.05
N LEU A 379 -23.79 24.20 -13.38
CA LEU A 379 -24.85 23.49 -14.09
C LEU A 379 -25.68 24.46 -14.96
N PRO A 380 -25.68 24.34 -16.29
CA PRO A 380 -26.65 25.02 -17.14
C PRO A 380 -28.05 24.41 -16.93
N GLU A 381 -29.11 25.19 -17.15
CA GLU A 381 -30.50 24.75 -17.01
C GLU A 381 -30.81 23.48 -17.84
N ALA A 382 -30.16 23.30 -18.99
CA ALA A 382 -30.28 22.13 -19.85
C ALA A 382 -29.72 20.83 -19.21
N ASP A 383 -28.65 20.90 -18.41
CA ASP A 383 -28.05 19.71 -17.78
C ASP A 383 -28.90 19.19 -16.61
N VAL A 384 -29.79 20.02 -16.06
CA VAL A 384 -30.78 19.62 -15.06
C VAL A 384 -31.84 18.70 -15.69
N ALA A 385 -32.18 18.92 -16.96
CA ALA A 385 -33.10 18.10 -17.74
C ALA A 385 -32.40 16.86 -18.33
N ALA A 386 -31.15 16.99 -18.78
CA ALA A 386 -30.38 15.90 -19.41
C ALA A 386 -29.85 14.82 -18.44
N SER A 387 -29.97 15.02 -17.12
CA SER A 387 -29.54 14.04 -16.09
C SER A 387 -30.38 12.73 -16.07
N GLN A 388 -31.22 12.51 -17.08
CA GLN A 388 -32.02 11.30 -17.31
C GLN A 388 -31.53 10.44 -18.50
N GLU A 389 -30.62 10.92 -19.34
CA GLU A 389 -30.19 10.18 -20.53
C GLU A 389 -28.80 9.54 -20.36
N ASP A 390 -28.70 8.29 -20.83
CA ASP A 390 -27.45 7.53 -20.88
C ASP A 390 -26.39 8.30 -21.70
N PRO A 391 -25.19 8.59 -21.13
CA PRO A 391 -24.11 9.26 -21.85
C PRO A 391 -23.66 8.55 -23.14
N PHE A 392 -24.01 7.27 -23.31
CA PHE A 392 -23.72 6.48 -24.51
C PHE A 392 -24.88 6.41 -25.51
N ALA A 393 -26.05 6.98 -25.21
CA ALA A 393 -27.20 6.97 -26.12
C ALA A 393 -26.87 7.57 -27.50
N ALA A 394 -26.02 8.61 -27.53
CA ALA A 394 -25.55 9.21 -28.77
C ALA A 394 -24.58 8.30 -29.57
N LEU A 395 -23.85 7.40 -28.91
CA LEU A 395 -22.97 6.42 -29.54
C LEU A 395 -23.76 5.20 -30.05
N ASP A 396 -24.85 4.84 -29.37
CA ASP A 396 -25.75 3.77 -29.81
C ASP A 396 -26.46 4.12 -31.14
N THR A 397 -26.73 5.40 -31.38
CA THR A 397 -27.29 5.87 -32.66
C THR A 397 -26.30 5.87 -33.83
N THR A 398 -25.00 5.68 -33.58
CA THR A 398 -23.97 5.60 -34.64
C THR A 398 -23.61 4.19 -35.08
N GLY A 399 -24.32 3.18 -34.56
CA GLY A 399 -24.06 1.76 -34.82
C GLY A 399 -25.15 1.04 -35.61
N SER A 400 -25.60 1.56 -36.75
CA SER A 400 -26.49 0.77 -37.64
C SER A 400 -26.37 1.02 -39.14
N ASP A 401 -25.31 1.66 -39.64
CA ASP A 401 -25.13 1.81 -41.09
C ASP A 401 -24.27 0.67 -41.67
N SER A 402 -24.98 -0.42 -41.99
CA SER A 402 -24.48 -1.65 -42.63
C SER A 402 -23.74 -1.44 -43.98
N GLU A 403 -23.74 -0.23 -44.54
CA GLU A 403 -23.02 0.10 -45.78
C GLU A 403 -21.53 0.43 -45.55
N THR A 404 -21.15 0.94 -44.38
CA THR A 404 -19.77 1.42 -44.12
C THR A 404 -18.81 0.25 -43.85
N GLU A 405 -19.30 -0.80 -43.16
CA GLU A 405 -18.57 -2.04 -42.87
C GLU A 405 -18.19 -2.80 -44.17
N SER A 406 -19.07 -2.77 -45.18
CA SER A 406 -18.86 -3.45 -46.47
C SER A 406 -17.81 -2.76 -47.36
N LYS A 407 -17.69 -1.42 -47.26
CA LYS A 407 -16.64 -0.66 -47.98
C LYS A 407 -15.27 -0.85 -47.35
N PHE A 408 -15.19 -0.93 -46.01
CA PHE A 408 -13.92 -1.15 -45.30
C PHE A 408 -13.35 -2.56 -45.54
N ARG A 409 -14.19 -3.61 -45.57
CA ARG A 409 -13.78 -4.98 -45.87
C ARG A 409 -13.34 -5.21 -47.33
N ARG A 410 -13.80 -4.40 -48.29
CA ARG A 410 -13.33 -4.45 -49.68
C ARG A 410 -11.96 -3.81 -49.87
N SER A 411 -11.59 -2.81 -49.06
CA SER A 411 -10.29 -2.12 -49.15
C SER A 411 -9.11 -2.96 -48.63
N LEU A 412 -9.35 -4.00 -47.82
CA LEU A 412 -8.29 -4.81 -47.20
C LEU A 412 -7.88 -6.07 -48.00
N ARG A 413 -8.46 -6.30 -49.18
CA ARG A 413 -8.10 -7.45 -50.06
C ARG A 413 -7.22 -7.10 -51.26
N ALA A 414 -6.78 -5.85 -51.38
CA ALA A 414 -5.89 -5.44 -52.45
C ALA A 414 -4.60 -4.86 -51.86
N SER A 415 -3.58 -5.68 -51.71
CA SER A 415 -2.18 -5.23 -51.67
C SER A 415 -1.29 -6.26 -52.35
N PRO A 416 -0.35 -5.85 -53.22
CA PRO A 416 0.50 -6.77 -53.95
C PRO A 416 1.67 -7.27 -53.08
N THR A 417 2.12 -8.46 -53.43
CA THR A 417 3.32 -9.16 -52.95
C THR A 417 4.58 -8.32 -53.04
N PHE A 418 5.42 -8.36 -52.00
CA PHE A 418 6.77 -7.77 -52.01
C PHE A 418 7.83 -8.84 -51.66
N SER A 419 8.85 -8.94 -52.53
CA SER A 419 10.03 -9.81 -52.39
C SER A 419 11.14 -9.15 -51.55
N PRO A 420 12.11 -9.92 -51.02
CA PRO A 420 13.08 -9.41 -50.04
C PRO A 420 14.40 -8.94 -50.69
N ILE A 421 14.98 -7.84 -50.19
CA ILE A 421 16.36 -7.43 -50.51
C ILE A 421 17.16 -7.05 -49.24
N SER A 422 18.44 -7.37 -49.35
CA SER A 422 19.62 -7.49 -48.48
C SER A 422 20.07 -6.39 -47.50
N ARG A 423 20.85 -6.89 -46.53
CA ARG A 423 21.93 -6.33 -45.68
C ARG A 423 22.55 -4.98 -46.07
N GLY A 424 22.86 -4.19 -45.03
CA GLY A 424 23.89 -3.13 -45.03
C GLY A 424 24.32 -2.76 -43.60
N GLU A 425 25.63 -2.83 -43.32
CA GLU A 425 26.31 -2.48 -42.07
C GLU A 425 26.39 -0.96 -41.82
N GLY A 426 26.58 -0.52 -40.57
CA GLY A 426 26.97 0.86 -40.28
C GLY A 426 27.09 1.23 -38.79
N LYS A 427 28.33 1.41 -38.33
CA LYS A 427 28.80 1.77 -36.98
C LYS A 427 28.35 3.17 -36.50
N THR A 428 28.24 3.40 -35.18
CA THR A 428 29.07 4.31 -34.34
C THR A 428 28.45 4.61 -32.95
N ARG A 429 29.26 5.22 -32.07
CA ARG A 429 29.37 5.10 -30.59
C ARG A 429 28.63 6.20 -29.77
N PRO A 430 28.65 6.16 -28.41
CA PRO A 430 27.67 6.77 -27.50
C PRO A 430 28.12 8.11 -26.87
N ALA A 431 27.19 8.82 -26.22
CA ALA A 431 27.49 9.96 -25.36
C ALA A 431 27.02 9.72 -23.91
N ARG A 432 27.95 9.90 -22.97
CA ARG A 432 27.76 10.04 -21.52
C ARG A 432 27.62 11.53 -21.19
N TRP A 433 26.84 11.86 -20.15
CA TRP A 433 27.18 12.97 -19.24
C TRP A 433 26.75 12.67 -17.81
N ALA A 434 27.49 13.32 -16.90
CA ALA A 434 27.74 12.94 -15.52
C ALA A 434 26.98 13.84 -14.51
N THR A 435 26.84 13.29 -13.31
CA THR A 435 26.83 13.90 -11.96
C THR A 435 26.66 15.41 -11.77
N SER A 436 25.81 15.78 -10.80
CA SER A 436 26.21 16.70 -9.73
C SER A 436 25.47 16.42 -8.40
N CYS A 437 26.24 16.53 -7.31
CA CYS A 437 25.82 16.51 -5.92
C CYS A 437 25.35 17.90 -5.47
N SER A 438 24.50 17.98 -4.43
CA SER A 438 24.58 19.07 -3.44
C SER A 438 23.78 18.79 -2.16
N SER A 439 24.51 18.89 -1.05
CA SER A 439 24.14 19.40 0.28
C SER A 439 23.04 18.71 1.10
N ALA A 440 23.50 17.89 2.05
CA ALA A 440 22.77 17.47 3.24
C ALA A 440 22.86 18.52 4.36
N THR A 441 21.75 18.77 5.05
CA THR A 441 21.66 19.53 6.31
C THR A 441 21.54 18.52 7.47
N PRO A 442 22.13 18.75 8.66
CA PRO A 442 22.12 17.74 9.72
C PRO A 442 20.73 17.67 10.36
N ALA A 443 20.08 16.51 10.22
CA ALA A 443 18.84 16.23 10.94
C ALA A 443 19.14 16.03 12.43
N LEU A 444 18.46 16.82 13.27
CA LEU A 444 18.32 16.60 14.71
C LEU A 444 18.04 15.12 14.99
N ALA A 445 18.79 14.54 15.93
CA ALA A 445 18.67 13.14 16.33
C ALA A 445 17.21 12.83 16.72
N ARG A 446 16.55 12.00 15.93
CA ARG A 446 15.20 11.50 16.24
C ARG A 446 15.27 10.67 17.53
N PRO A 447 14.29 10.79 18.45
CA PRO A 447 14.21 9.91 19.61
C PRO A 447 14.18 8.44 19.15
N PRO A 448 14.75 7.51 19.95
CA PRO A 448 14.77 6.09 19.58
C PRO A 448 13.34 5.60 19.40
N LEU A 449 13.03 5.10 18.19
CA LEU A 449 11.78 4.40 17.92
C LEU A 449 11.62 3.26 18.96
N PRO A 450 10.38 2.91 19.37
CA PRO A 450 10.16 1.69 20.15
C PRO A 450 10.89 0.53 19.47
N VAL A 451 11.64 -0.25 20.25
CA VAL A 451 12.47 -1.35 19.72
C VAL A 451 11.54 -2.25 18.92
N PRO A 452 11.62 -2.23 17.58
CA PRO A 452 10.61 -2.85 16.75
C PRO A 452 10.55 -4.33 17.10
N TRP A 453 9.34 -4.89 17.19
CA TRP A 453 9.06 -6.32 17.26
C TRP A 453 9.94 -7.18 16.33
N ARG A 454 10.44 -6.56 15.25
CA ARG A 454 11.22 -7.17 14.18
C ARG A 454 12.68 -6.73 14.01
N ARG A 455 13.22 -5.71 14.69
CA ARG A 455 14.62 -5.31 14.40
C ARG A 455 15.65 -6.39 14.74
N CYS A 456 15.25 -7.38 15.55
CA CYS A 456 16.02 -8.60 15.77
C CYS A 456 15.98 -9.57 14.56
N CYS A 457 14.91 -9.58 13.77
CA CYS A 457 14.69 -10.63 12.79
C CYS A 457 15.37 -10.39 11.44
N ILE A 458 15.82 -9.17 11.10
CA ILE A 458 16.30 -8.90 9.75
C ILE A 458 17.52 -8.01 9.77
N GLY A 459 18.65 -8.54 9.30
CA GLY A 459 19.84 -7.74 9.03
C GLY A 459 19.47 -6.64 8.04
N SER A 460 19.86 -5.40 8.33
CA SER A 460 19.88 -4.36 7.32
C SER A 460 20.80 -4.83 6.18
N GLU A 461 20.20 -5.13 5.03
CA GLU A 461 20.91 -5.21 3.75
C GLU A 461 21.53 -3.86 3.41
#